data_AF-A0A920T314-F1
#
_entry.id   AF-A0A920T314-F1
#
_cell.length_a   1.000
_cell.length_b   1.000
_cell.length_c   1.000
_cell.angle_alpha   90.00
_cell.angle_beta   90.00
_cell.angle_gamma   90.00
#
_symmetry.space_group_name_H-M   'P 1'
#
loop_
_entity.id
_entity.type
_entity.pdbx_description
1 polymer ?
#
loop_
_entity_poly.entity_id
_entity_poly.type
_entity_poly.pdbx_seq_one_letter_code
_entity_poly.pdbx_strand_id
1 'polypeptide(L)'
;MNEFAHLIDHTNLKPNATRSEIIQLCEESIEYGFSAACVNPANVPLARSVLNENKPKLCTVIGFPLGSISVEMKFAEARFLIHQGAEELDMVLNIGALKGR
;
A
#
# COMPACT_ATOMS: atom_id res chain seq x y z
N MET A 1 18.04 15.38 9.65
CA MET A 1 16.76 14.83 9.16
C MET A 1 16.56 15.34 7.75
N ASN A 2 16.32 14.44 6.79
CA ASN A 2 16.14 14.83 5.40
C ASN A 2 14.77 15.51 5.25
N GLU A 3 14.73 16.74 4.76
CA GLU A 3 13.52 17.57 4.72
C GLU A 3 12.39 16.93 3.90
N PHE A 4 12.72 16.00 3.00
CA PHE A 4 11.75 15.35 2.11
C PHE A 4 11.24 13.99 2.58
N ALA A 5 11.79 13.40 3.65
CA ALA A 5 11.45 12.03 4.03
C ALA A 5 9.94 11.83 4.28
N HIS A 6 9.32 12.80 4.96
CA HIS A 6 7.88 12.78 5.27
C HIS A 6 6.96 13.01 4.05
N LEU A 7 7.50 13.10 2.84
CA LEU A 7 6.78 13.18 1.57
C LEU A 7 6.89 11.88 0.75
N ILE A 8 7.63 10.89 1.26
CA ILE A 8 7.92 9.64 0.55
C ILE A 8 7.01 8.53 1.08
N ASP A 9 6.39 7.81 0.15
CA ASP A 9 5.75 6.52 0.41
C ASP A 9 6.69 5.41 -0.06
N HIS A 10 7.37 4.77 0.89
CA HIS A 10 8.31 3.72 0.59
C HIS A 10 7.57 2.47 0.14
N THR A 11 7.85 2.00 -1.07
CA THR A 11 6.95 1.13 -1.81
C THR A 11 7.63 -0.16 -2.24
N ASN A 12 7.02 -1.31 -1.94
CA ASN A 12 7.40 -2.61 -2.52
C ASN A 12 6.16 -3.37 -2.98
N LEU A 13 5.85 -3.19 -4.27
CA LEU A 13 4.75 -3.87 -4.97
C LEU A 13 5.26 -4.99 -5.90
N LYS A 14 6.49 -5.44 -5.73
CA LYS A 14 7.04 -6.53 -6.56
C LYS A 14 6.19 -7.80 -6.36
N PRO A 15 5.86 -8.54 -7.44
CA PRO A 15 5.05 -9.76 -7.34
C PRO A 15 5.78 -10.88 -6.57
N ASN A 16 7.10 -10.81 -6.48
CA ASN A 16 7.95 -11.75 -5.76
C ASN A 16 8.52 -11.17 -4.45
N ALA A 17 7.94 -10.08 -3.93
CA ALA A 17 8.36 -9.52 -2.65
C ALA A 17 8.25 -10.57 -1.53
N THR A 18 9.37 -10.87 -0.90
CA THR A 18 9.46 -11.83 0.19
C THR A 18 9.02 -11.22 1.52
N ARG A 19 8.67 -12.07 2.48
CA ARG A 19 8.32 -11.63 3.84
C ARG A 19 9.43 -10.77 4.48
N SER A 20 10.70 -11.13 4.30
CA SER A 20 11.84 -10.37 4.82
C SER A 20 11.96 -8.99 4.19
N GLU A 21 11.75 -8.87 2.87
CA GLU A 21 11.78 -7.57 2.19
C GLU A 21 10.64 -6.66 2.62
N ILE A 22 9.46 -7.21 2.93
CA ILE A 22 8.34 -6.42 3.45
C ILE A 22 8.61 -5.92 4.87
N ILE A 23 9.20 -6.77 5.73
CA ILE A 23 9.61 -6.37 7.08
C ILE A 23 10.66 -5.26 6.99
N GLN A 24 11.70 -5.46 6.17
CA GLN A 24 12.75 -4.47 5.94
C GLN A 24 12.17 -3.15 5.45
N LEU A 25 11.24 -3.16 4.49
CA LEU A 25 10.57 -1.95 4.02
C LEU A 25 9.86 -1.21 5.17
N CYS A 26 9.17 -1.93 6.05
CA CYS A 26 8.49 -1.32 7.20
C CYS A 26 9.50 -0.71 8.18
N GLU A 27 10.58 -1.44 8.49
CA GLU A 27 11.66 -0.98 9.38
C GLU A 27 12.37 0.26 8.83
N GLU A 28 12.73 0.27 7.55
CA GLU A 28 13.32 1.43 6.86
C GLU A 28 12.37 2.63 6.87
N SER A 29 11.07 2.39 6.71
CA SER A 29 10.08 3.46 6.72
C SER A 29 9.95 4.11 8.10
N ILE A 30 10.13 3.33 9.18
CA ILE A 30 10.23 3.84 10.55
C ILE A 30 11.55 4.58 10.75
N GLU A 31 12.68 3.95 10.40
CA GLU A 31 14.04 4.48 10.60
C GLU A 31 14.22 5.85 9.94
N TYR A 32 13.77 5.99 8.69
CA TYR A 32 13.94 7.21 7.91
C TYR A 32 12.81 8.22 8.07
N GLY A 33 11.74 7.87 8.79
CA GLY A 33 10.60 8.75 9.01
C GLY A 33 9.84 9.07 7.72
N PHE A 34 9.60 8.05 6.90
CA PHE A 34 8.78 8.17 5.70
C PHE A 34 7.31 8.43 6.04
N SER A 35 6.53 8.89 5.06
CA SER A 35 5.10 9.16 5.24
C SER A 35 4.32 7.86 5.41
N ALA A 36 4.51 6.95 4.45
CA ALA A 36 3.85 5.66 4.42
C ALA A 36 4.80 4.53 3.99
N ALA A 37 4.42 3.32 4.36
CA ALA A 37 4.92 2.07 3.81
C ALA A 37 3.83 1.48 2.90
N CYS A 38 4.09 1.37 1.60
CA CYS A 38 3.14 0.88 0.61
C CYS A 38 3.47 -0.56 0.18
N VAL A 39 2.52 -1.47 0.41
CA VAL A 39 2.66 -2.91 0.13
C VAL A 39 1.47 -3.47 -0.66
N ASN A 40 1.70 -4.59 -1.35
CA ASN A 40 0.61 -5.32 -2.00
C ASN A 40 -0.44 -5.79 -0.99
N PRO A 41 -1.72 -5.93 -1.38
CA PRO A 41 -2.84 -6.32 -0.50
C PRO A 41 -2.57 -7.53 0.40
N ALA A 42 -1.90 -8.56 -0.14
CA ALA A 42 -1.58 -9.79 0.60
C ALA A 42 -0.64 -9.57 1.80
N ASN A 43 0.13 -8.48 1.78
CA ASN A 43 1.14 -8.16 2.80
C ASN A 43 0.64 -7.17 3.85
N VAL A 44 -0.59 -6.65 3.73
CA VAL A 44 -1.16 -5.69 4.70
C VAL A 44 -1.15 -6.22 6.12
N PRO A 45 -1.58 -7.47 6.42
CA PRO A 45 -1.55 -7.98 7.80
C PRO A 45 -0.12 -8.07 8.37
N LEU A 46 0.84 -8.46 7.54
CA LEU A 46 2.26 -8.53 7.93
C LEU A 46 2.79 -7.12 8.22
N ALA A 47 2.63 -6.18 7.30
CA ALA A 47 3.10 -4.81 7.47
C ALA A 47 2.44 -4.14 8.69
N ARG A 48 1.14 -4.37 8.92
CA ARG A 48 0.42 -3.89 10.10
C ARG A 48 1.03 -4.39 11.40
N SER A 49 1.47 -5.66 11.43
CA SER A 49 2.12 -6.26 12.61
C SER A 49 3.50 -5.68 12.92
N VAL A 50 4.18 -5.10 11.93
CA VAL A 50 5.50 -4.48 12.12
C VAL A 50 5.35 -2.99 12.47
N LEU A 51 4.47 -2.28 11.78
CA LEU A 51 4.38 -0.81 11.86
C LEU A 51 3.78 -0.28 13.18
N ASN A 52 3.07 -1.11 13.97
CA ASN A 52 2.43 -0.74 15.25
C ASN A 52 1.52 0.51 15.21
N GLU A 53 0.73 0.79 16.25
CA GLU A 53 -0.31 1.84 16.22
C GLU A 53 0.19 3.30 16.20
N ASN A 54 1.17 3.67 15.35
CA ASN A 54 1.24 4.96 14.62
C ASN A 54 2.65 5.23 14.04
N LYS A 55 2.65 5.60 12.75
CA LYS A 55 3.74 6.09 11.88
C LYS A 55 4.93 5.15 11.60
N PRO A 56 5.29 4.99 10.31
CA PRO A 56 4.64 5.53 9.10
C PRO A 56 3.26 4.90 8.84
N LYS A 57 2.41 5.54 8.04
CA LYS A 57 1.08 5.00 7.70
C LYS A 57 1.24 3.71 6.89
N LEU A 58 0.27 2.80 7.00
CA LEU A 58 0.19 1.64 6.11
C LEU A 58 -0.62 1.97 4.86
N CYS A 59 0.04 2.04 3.71
CA CYS A 59 -0.57 2.20 2.40
C CYS A 59 -0.67 0.85 1.66
N THR A 60 -1.71 0.68 0.86
CA THR A 60 -1.85 -0.44 -0.07
C THR A 60 -2.59 -0.02 -1.33
N VAL A 61 -2.60 -0.88 -2.35
CA VAL A 61 -3.17 -0.59 -3.66
C VAL A 61 -4.47 -1.34 -3.92
N ILE A 62 -5.39 -0.74 -4.68
CA ILE A 62 -6.70 -1.35 -5.03
C ILE A 62 -6.83 -1.54 -6.54
N GLY A 63 -7.21 -2.74 -6.97
CA GLY A 63 -7.34 -3.11 -8.38
C GLY A 63 -6.03 -3.08 -9.15
N PHE A 64 -4.89 -3.14 -8.46
CA PHE A 64 -3.55 -3.04 -9.06
C PHE A 64 -3.16 -4.29 -9.86
N PRO A 65 -2.37 -4.15 -10.95
CA PRO A 65 -1.87 -2.91 -11.53
C PRO A 65 -2.77 -2.30 -12.61
N LEU A 66 -3.83 -3.00 -13.02
CA LEU A 66 -4.56 -2.67 -14.25
C LEU A 66 -5.78 -1.78 -14.04
N GLY A 67 -6.37 -1.81 -12.84
CA GLY A 67 -7.60 -1.10 -12.50
C GLY A 67 -8.84 -1.58 -13.27
N SER A 68 -8.72 -2.66 -14.06
CA SER A 68 -9.72 -3.16 -15.01
C SER A 68 -10.67 -4.19 -14.40
N ILE A 69 -11.05 -3.98 -13.13
CA ILE A 69 -12.06 -4.77 -12.41
C ILE A 69 -13.29 -3.89 -12.13
N SER A 70 -14.41 -4.52 -11.78
CA SER A 70 -15.66 -3.80 -11.51
C SER A 70 -15.57 -2.92 -10.26
N VAL A 71 -16.46 -1.94 -10.15
CA VAL A 71 -16.52 -1.03 -8.99
C VAL A 71 -16.83 -1.80 -7.71
N GLU A 72 -17.69 -2.81 -7.80
CA GLU A 72 -18.07 -3.69 -6.69
C GLU A 72 -16.87 -4.45 -6.15
N MET A 73 -15.99 -4.94 -7.03
CA MET A 73 -14.77 -5.62 -6.62
C MET A 73 -13.77 -4.67 -5.96
N LYS A 74 -13.58 -3.45 -6.51
CA LYS A 74 -12.72 -2.43 -5.86
C LYS A 74 -13.26 -2.04 -4.49
N PHE A 75 -14.58 -1.92 -4.36
CA PHE A 75 -15.23 -1.61 -3.09
C PHE A 75 -15.01 -2.71 -2.06
N ALA A 76 -15.21 -3.98 -2.46
CA ALA A 76 -14.99 -5.12 -1.59
C ALA A 76 -13.53 -5.23 -1.13
N GLU A 77 -12.57 -5.06 -2.05
CA GLU A 77 -11.14 -5.05 -1.75
C GLU A 77 -10.77 -3.92 -0.78
N ALA A 78 -11.20 -2.68 -1.07
CA ALA A 78 -10.96 -1.53 -0.21
C ALA A 78 -11.50 -1.73 1.21
N ARG A 79 -12.76 -2.19 1.32
CA ARG A 79 -13.40 -2.50 2.60
C ARG A 79 -12.63 -3.56 3.36
N PHE A 80 -12.21 -4.63 2.70
CA PHE A 80 -11.46 -5.70 3.33
C PHE A 80 -10.12 -5.19 3.87
N LEU A 81 -9.34 -4.43 3.09
CA LEU A 81 -8.01 -3.95 3.50
C LEU A 81 -8.06 -2.91 4.61
N ILE A 82 -9.10 -2.07 4.66
CA ILE A 82 -9.33 -1.20 5.83
C ILE A 82 -9.49 -2.03 7.11
N HIS A 83 -10.24 -3.15 7.07
CA HIS A 83 -10.38 -4.02 8.24
C HIS A 83 -9.07 -4.74 8.61
N GLN A 84 -8.15 -4.92 7.65
CA GLN A 84 -6.82 -5.48 7.90
C GLN A 84 -5.81 -4.43 8.42
N GLY A 85 -6.22 -3.16 8.53
CA GLY A 85 -5.40 -2.09 9.11
C GLY A 85 -4.67 -1.21 8.10
N ALA A 86 -5.06 -1.24 6.82
CA ALA A 86 -4.60 -0.23 5.86
C ALA A 86 -5.24 1.14 6.18
N GLU A 87 -4.43 2.19 6.12
CA GLU A 87 -4.80 3.57 6.42
C GLU A 87 -4.91 4.42 5.16
N GLU A 88 -4.16 4.05 4.11
CA GLU A 88 -4.18 4.68 2.79
C GLU A 88 -4.42 3.64 1.69
N LEU A 89 -5.24 4.01 0.71
CA LEU A 89 -5.67 3.13 -0.38
C LEU A 89 -5.44 3.81 -1.73
N ASP A 90 -4.42 3.34 -2.46
CA ASP A 90 -4.05 3.83 -3.78
C ASP A 90 -4.80 3.04 -4.87
N MET A 91 -5.92 3.58 -5.32
CA MET A 91 -6.80 2.91 -6.27
C MET A 91 -6.38 3.16 -7.72
N VAL A 92 -6.16 2.09 -8.48
CA VAL A 92 -5.89 2.19 -9.91
C VAL A 92 -7.19 2.45 -10.67
N LEU A 93 -7.24 3.53 -11.45
CA LEU A 93 -8.36 3.83 -12.36
C LEU A 93 -8.47 2.75 -13.46
N ASN A 94 -9.68 2.48 -13.96
CA ASN A 94 -9.81 1.70 -15.19
C ASN A 94 -9.32 2.52 -16.40
N ILE A 95 -8.04 2.34 -16.74
CA ILE A 95 -7.35 3.11 -17.79
C ILE A 95 -7.99 2.84 -19.16
N GLY A 96 -8.37 1.59 -19.44
CA GLY A 96 -9.03 1.22 -20.70
C GLY A 96 -10.36 1.94 -20.88
N ALA A 97 -11.18 2.00 -19.82
CA ALA A 97 -12.44 2.73 -19.85
C ALA A 97 -12.27 4.26 -19.93
N LEU A 98 -11.17 4.82 -19.39
CA LEU A 98 -10.86 6.25 -19.55
C LEU A 98 -10.45 6.57 -20.99
N LYS A 99 -9.57 5.76 -21.59
CA LYS A 99 -9.03 5.99 -22.94
C LYS A 99 -10.01 5.65 -24.06
N GLY A 100 -10.90 4.69 -23.84
CA GLY A 100 -11.91 4.27 -24.81
C GLY A 100 -13.11 5.20 -24.91
N ARG A 101 -13.02 6.42 -24.36
CA ARG A 101 -14.01 7.48 -24.48
C ARG A 101 -13.52 8.55 -25.45
#